data_AF-A0A0U1HYN3-F1
#
_entry.id   AF-A0A0U1HYN3-F1
#
_cell.length_a   1.000
_cell.length_b   1.000
_cell.length_c   1.000
_cell.angle_alpha   90.00
_cell.angle_beta   90.00
_cell.angle_gamma   90.00
#
_symmetry.space_group_name_H-M   'P 1'
#
loop_
_entity.id
_entity.type
_entity.pdbx_description
1 polymer ?
#
loop_
_entity_poly.entity_id
_entity_poly.type
_entity_poly.pdbx_seq_one_letter_code
_entity_poly.pdbx_strand_id
1 'polypeptide(L)'
;MKQAAESLKNQIRDKLGEGTTSSIANAIITALADTGDTALGGGDYALDYVMALASCATGDSYCTQALNDLAGKNQAAADTVKALIKSETWSAIAESAKKAYDGDQMALEATGGMIASILLPGKKIPHVVKAVDLNIKIATGTTVGFFEKNLAFLSPRERVAMVKETAPQVAAANGMVKDNKLTKLNNRDVYRGLDGNLYALDTQHGRFEAVTSKGKHLGEVDFSMQKIPNTIDKSGGHDLKVK
;
A
#
# COMPACT_ATOMS: atom_id res chain seq x y z
N MET A 1 20.80 -12.66 -8.20
CA MET A 1 19.64 -11.76 -8.04
C MET A 1 19.84 -10.44 -8.78
N LYS A 2 20.75 -9.53 -8.36
CA LYS A 2 20.95 -8.22 -9.02
C LYS A 2 21.24 -8.30 -10.53
N GLN A 3 22.14 -9.18 -10.98
CA GLN A 3 22.43 -9.35 -12.42
C GLN A 3 21.24 -9.91 -13.23
N ALA A 4 20.43 -10.80 -12.64
CA ALA A 4 19.24 -11.34 -13.29
C ALA A 4 18.13 -10.28 -13.41
N ALA A 5 17.95 -9.46 -12.37
CA ALA A 5 17.01 -8.34 -12.39
C ALA A 5 17.39 -7.29 -13.45
N GLU A 6 18.66 -6.92 -13.55
CA GLU A 6 19.11 -5.96 -14.58
C GLU A 6 19.00 -6.53 -16.01
N SER A 7 19.31 -7.81 -16.21
CA SER A 7 19.08 -8.50 -17.50
C SER A 7 17.60 -8.48 -17.91
N LEU A 8 16.70 -8.68 -16.94
CA LEU A 8 15.27 -8.67 -17.17
C LEU A 8 14.74 -7.26 -17.47
N LYS A 9 15.22 -6.23 -16.78
CA LYS A 9 14.89 -4.82 -17.07
C LYS A 9 15.29 -4.41 -18.50
N ASN A 10 16.43 -4.89 -18.97
CA ASN A 10 16.89 -4.62 -20.34
C ASN A 10 15.98 -5.28 -21.38
N GLN A 11 15.63 -6.55 -21.20
CA GLN A 11 14.71 -7.26 -22.09
C GLN A 11 13.33 -6.62 -22.16
N ILE A 12 12.89 -6.01 -21.05
CA ILE A 12 11.62 -5.27 -21.01
C ILE A 12 11.68 -3.97 -21.78
N ARG A 13 12.78 -3.19 -21.67
CA ARG A 13 12.96 -2.02 -22.52
C ARG A 13 13.03 -2.39 -24.00
N ASP A 14 13.68 -3.50 -24.35
CA ASP A 14 13.79 -3.95 -25.73
C ASP A 14 12.43 -4.37 -26.32
N LYS A 15 11.56 -5.01 -25.52
CA LYS A 15 10.26 -5.52 -25.98
C LYS A 15 9.12 -4.50 -25.90
N LEU A 16 9.09 -3.68 -24.85
CA LEU A 16 7.98 -2.77 -24.55
C LEU A 16 8.35 -1.29 -24.82
N GLY A 17 9.60 -1.01 -25.18
CA GLY A 17 10.13 0.34 -25.39
C GLY A 17 10.33 1.11 -24.09
N GLU A 18 10.60 2.41 -24.21
CA GLU A 18 10.64 3.33 -23.07
C GLU A 18 9.24 3.92 -22.85
N GLY A 19 8.41 3.18 -22.11
CA GLY A 19 7.04 3.55 -21.81
C GLY A 19 6.61 3.12 -20.41
N THR A 20 5.37 3.45 -20.04
CA THR A 20 4.89 3.21 -18.69
C THR A 20 4.75 1.73 -18.35
N THR A 21 4.34 0.91 -19.32
CA THR A 21 4.31 -0.55 -19.17
C THR A 21 5.68 -1.08 -18.75
N SER A 22 6.76 -0.58 -19.37
CA SER A 22 8.15 -0.91 -19.01
C SER A 22 8.54 -0.43 -17.62
N SER A 23 8.05 0.74 -17.21
CA SER A 23 8.34 1.32 -15.88
C SER A 23 7.68 0.53 -14.75
N ILE A 24 6.42 0.14 -14.92
CA ILE A 24 5.69 -0.74 -13.99
C ILE A 24 6.37 -2.11 -13.93
N ALA A 25 6.73 -2.66 -15.09
CA ALA A 25 7.43 -3.93 -15.15
C ALA A 25 8.79 -3.89 -14.43
N ASN A 26 9.56 -2.81 -14.58
CA ASN A 26 10.82 -2.61 -13.87
C ASN A 26 10.63 -2.49 -12.35
N ALA A 27 9.54 -1.87 -11.90
CA ALA A 27 9.19 -1.79 -10.47
C ALA A 27 8.80 -3.16 -9.90
N ILE A 28 8.02 -3.96 -10.64
CA ILE A 28 7.71 -5.35 -10.28
C ILE A 28 9.02 -6.16 -10.13
N ILE A 29 9.93 -6.05 -11.08
CA ILE A 29 11.23 -6.74 -11.03
C ILE A 29 12.05 -6.31 -9.81
N THR A 30 12.08 -5.00 -9.53
CA THR A 30 12.85 -4.47 -8.39
C THR A 30 12.25 -4.96 -7.07
N ALA A 31 10.93 -4.89 -6.92
CA ALA A 31 10.23 -5.43 -5.75
C ALA A 31 10.51 -6.93 -5.56
N LEU A 32 10.45 -7.72 -6.63
CA LEU A 32 10.77 -9.14 -6.56
C LEU A 32 12.25 -9.41 -6.23
N ALA A 33 13.18 -8.58 -6.71
CA ALA A 33 14.61 -8.71 -6.44
C ALA A 33 14.95 -8.40 -4.98
N ASP A 34 14.24 -7.45 -4.38
CA ASP A 34 14.42 -7.03 -2.99
C ASP A 34 13.78 -8.00 -1.99
N THR A 35 12.77 -8.79 -2.41
CA THR A 35 12.14 -9.79 -1.54
C THR A 35 13.02 -11.01 -1.21
N GLY A 36 14.19 -11.16 -1.84
CA GLY A 36 15.21 -12.17 -1.49
C GLY A 36 14.83 -13.63 -1.76
N ASP A 37 13.54 -13.94 -1.94
CA ASP A 37 13.02 -15.27 -2.25
C ASP A 37 12.98 -15.54 -3.76
N THR A 38 13.09 -16.82 -4.08
CA THR A 38 13.35 -17.49 -5.37
C THR A 38 12.38 -17.19 -6.54
N ALA A 39 11.52 -16.18 -6.46
CA ALA A 39 10.51 -15.89 -7.49
C ALA A 39 11.10 -15.40 -8.82
N LEU A 40 12.26 -14.72 -8.80
CA LEU A 40 12.96 -14.30 -10.03
C LEU A 40 13.92 -15.37 -10.58
N GLY A 41 14.18 -16.44 -9.82
CA GLY A 41 15.19 -17.42 -10.15
C GLY A 41 14.59 -18.77 -10.50
N GLY A 42 14.25 -18.99 -11.77
CA GLY A 42 14.14 -20.38 -12.26
C GLY A 42 13.25 -20.72 -13.45
N GLY A 43 12.89 -19.81 -14.35
CA GLY A 43 12.20 -20.24 -15.58
C GLY A 43 12.10 -19.21 -16.71
N ASP A 44 12.09 -19.69 -17.95
CA ASP A 44 11.96 -18.93 -19.22
C ASP A 44 10.65 -18.13 -19.36
N TYR A 45 9.77 -18.20 -18.36
CA TYR A 45 8.44 -17.58 -18.34
C TYR A 45 8.34 -16.41 -17.35
N ALA A 46 9.36 -16.14 -16.52
CA ALA A 46 9.34 -15.03 -15.56
C ALA A 46 9.21 -13.68 -16.26
N LEU A 47 9.86 -13.52 -17.42
CA LEU A 47 9.73 -12.33 -18.26
C LEU A 47 8.28 -12.17 -18.76
N ASP A 48 7.70 -13.21 -19.37
CA ASP A 48 6.35 -13.13 -19.93
C ASP A 48 5.28 -12.94 -18.85
N TYR A 49 5.54 -13.43 -17.63
CA TYR A 49 4.70 -13.18 -16.47
C TYR A 49 4.69 -11.70 -16.07
N VAL A 50 5.87 -11.09 -15.93
CA VAL A 50 6.00 -9.66 -15.61
C VAL A 50 5.40 -8.79 -16.72
N MET A 51 5.64 -9.15 -17.98
CA MET A 51 5.06 -8.45 -19.13
C MET A 51 3.54 -8.55 -19.14
N ALA A 52 2.95 -9.72 -18.84
CA ALA A 52 1.51 -9.91 -18.77
C ALA A 52 0.89 -9.04 -17.66
N LEU A 53 1.48 -9.02 -16.47
CA LEU A 53 1.00 -8.16 -15.40
C LEU A 53 1.07 -6.67 -15.75
N ALA A 54 2.22 -6.22 -16.27
CA ALA A 54 2.42 -4.81 -16.55
C ALA A 54 1.50 -4.33 -17.69
N SER A 55 1.44 -5.07 -18.80
CA SER A 55 0.60 -4.72 -19.97
C SER A 55 -0.89 -4.80 -19.66
N CYS A 56 -1.33 -5.78 -18.87
CA CYS A 56 -2.72 -5.83 -18.45
C CYS A 56 -3.06 -4.69 -17.48
N ALA A 57 -2.17 -4.34 -16.55
CA ALA A 57 -2.42 -3.29 -15.56
C ALA A 57 -2.55 -1.91 -16.21
N THR A 58 -1.80 -1.65 -17.29
CA THR A 58 -1.91 -0.41 -18.07
C THR A 58 -3.05 -0.42 -19.09
N GLY A 59 -3.74 -1.55 -19.27
CA GLY A 59 -4.74 -1.70 -20.33
C GLY A 59 -4.13 -1.67 -21.74
N ASP A 60 -2.85 -1.99 -21.86
CA ASP A 60 -2.11 -2.05 -23.11
C ASP A 60 -2.67 -3.16 -24.00
N SER A 61 -2.70 -2.94 -25.32
CA SER A 61 -3.17 -3.94 -26.29
C SER A 61 -2.31 -5.20 -26.27
N TYR A 62 -1.07 -5.12 -25.77
CA TYR A 62 -0.16 -6.24 -25.58
C TYR A 62 -0.58 -7.21 -24.47
N CYS A 63 -1.52 -6.84 -23.57
CA CYS A 63 -2.00 -7.70 -22.48
C CYS A 63 -2.44 -9.10 -22.95
N THR A 64 -3.28 -9.15 -23.99
CA THR A 64 -3.79 -10.42 -24.52
C THR A 64 -2.67 -11.28 -25.09
N GLN A 65 -1.70 -10.66 -25.77
CA GLN A 65 -0.56 -11.36 -26.34
C GLN A 65 0.37 -11.89 -25.25
N ALA A 66 0.69 -11.08 -24.24
CA ALA A 66 1.52 -11.49 -23.12
C ALA A 66 0.89 -12.65 -22.32
N LEU A 67 -0.43 -12.66 -22.14
CA LEU A 67 -1.15 -13.78 -21.53
C LEU A 67 -1.09 -15.06 -22.36
N ASN A 68 -1.10 -14.95 -23.68
CA ASN A 68 -0.99 -16.10 -24.59
C ASN A 68 0.44 -16.65 -24.64
N ASP A 69 1.43 -15.78 -24.70
CA ASP A 69 2.86 -16.14 -24.64
C ASP A 69 3.17 -16.86 -23.32
N LEU A 70 2.65 -16.33 -22.21
CA LEU A 70 2.75 -16.97 -20.89
C LEU A 70 2.04 -18.32 -20.85
N ALA A 71 0.83 -18.44 -21.41
CA ALA A 71 0.08 -19.69 -21.43
C ALA A 71 0.80 -20.78 -22.25
N GLY A 72 1.42 -20.41 -23.36
CA GLY A 72 2.22 -21.31 -24.20
C GLY A 72 3.44 -21.89 -23.49
N LYS A 73 3.98 -21.17 -22.49
CA LYS A 73 5.13 -21.62 -21.68
C LYS A 73 4.71 -22.26 -20.35
N ASN A 74 3.67 -21.73 -19.71
CA ASN A 74 3.17 -22.17 -18.41
C ASN A 74 1.70 -21.78 -18.23
N GLN A 75 0.80 -22.70 -18.60
CA GLN A 75 -0.65 -22.52 -18.51
C GLN A 75 -1.13 -22.18 -17.09
N ALA A 76 -0.58 -22.83 -16.05
CA ALA A 76 -0.97 -22.57 -14.66
C ALA A 76 -0.61 -21.14 -14.22
N ALA A 77 0.53 -20.63 -14.68
CA ALA A 77 0.94 -19.26 -14.45
C ALA A 77 0.01 -18.27 -15.16
N ALA A 78 -0.36 -18.54 -16.41
CA ALA A 78 -1.32 -17.71 -17.15
C ALA A 78 -2.72 -17.71 -16.53
N ASP A 79 -3.20 -18.85 -16.05
CA ASP A 79 -4.49 -18.96 -15.36
C ASP A 79 -4.48 -18.19 -14.03
N THR A 80 -3.34 -18.17 -13.33
CA THR A 80 -3.14 -17.35 -12.14
C THR A 80 -3.25 -15.86 -12.46
N VAL A 81 -2.60 -15.38 -13.54
CA VAL A 81 -2.70 -13.97 -13.96
C VAL A 81 -4.13 -13.63 -14.41
N LYS A 82 -4.81 -14.51 -15.16
CA LYS A 82 -6.21 -14.32 -15.57
C LYS A 82 -7.17 -14.26 -14.37
N ALA A 83 -6.97 -15.12 -13.38
CA ALA A 83 -7.75 -15.10 -12.15
C ALA A 83 -7.52 -13.81 -11.37
N LEU A 84 -6.27 -13.33 -11.31
CA LEU A 84 -5.95 -12.04 -10.72
C LEU A 84 -6.66 -10.90 -11.45
N ILE A 85 -6.56 -10.81 -12.78
CA ILE A 85 -7.20 -9.75 -13.59
C ILE A 85 -8.73 -9.71 -13.40
N LYS A 86 -9.34 -10.88 -13.19
CA LYS A 86 -10.79 -11.00 -12.94
C LYS A 86 -11.17 -10.76 -11.49
N SER A 87 -10.21 -10.62 -10.58
CA SER A 87 -10.48 -10.40 -9.15
C SER A 87 -10.79 -8.93 -8.87
N GLU A 88 -11.54 -8.68 -7.80
CA GLU A 88 -11.83 -7.32 -7.31
C GLU A 88 -10.54 -6.55 -6.94
N THR A 89 -9.47 -7.28 -6.58
CA THR A 89 -8.14 -6.72 -6.29
C THR A 89 -7.50 -6.06 -7.51
N TRP A 90 -7.84 -6.51 -8.72
CA TRP A 90 -7.24 -6.01 -9.94
C TRP A 90 -7.55 -4.54 -10.20
N SER A 91 -8.76 -4.10 -9.90
CA SER A 91 -9.16 -2.70 -10.11
C SER A 91 -8.26 -1.75 -9.31
N ALA A 92 -7.87 -2.12 -8.10
CA ALA A 92 -6.95 -1.33 -7.27
C ALA A 92 -5.49 -1.36 -7.78
N ILE A 93 -5.04 -2.50 -8.29
CA ILE A 93 -3.72 -2.64 -8.93
C ILE A 93 -3.66 -1.80 -10.20
N ALA A 94 -4.69 -1.87 -11.06
CA ALA A 94 -4.79 -1.11 -12.30
C ALA A 94 -4.93 0.40 -12.04
N GLU A 95 -5.67 0.81 -11.00
CA GLU A 95 -5.76 2.22 -10.61
C GLU A 95 -4.42 2.74 -10.05
N SER A 96 -3.74 1.96 -9.22
CA SER A 96 -2.42 2.31 -8.69
C SER A 96 -1.37 2.35 -9.81
N ALA A 97 -1.46 1.46 -10.80
CA ALA A 97 -0.65 1.51 -12.02
C ALA A 97 -0.91 2.78 -12.85
N LYS A 98 -2.16 3.26 -12.92
CA LYS A 98 -2.49 4.55 -13.55
C LYS A 98 -1.96 5.75 -12.76
N LYS A 99 -1.98 5.71 -11.43
CA LYS A 99 -1.35 6.77 -10.61
C LYS A 99 0.17 6.77 -10.77
N ALA A 100 0.76 5.57 -10.86
CA ALA A 100 2.18 5.42 -11.20
C ALA A 100 2.51 5.94 -12.61
N TYR A 101 1.57 5.82 -13.57
CA TYR A 101 1.66 6.44 -14.89
C TYR A 101 1.76 7.97 -14.81
N ASP A 102 0.99 8.60 -13.92
CA ASP A 102 1.02 10.05 -13.70
C ASP A 102 2.23 10.53 -12.87
N GLY A 103 3.19 9.64 -12.57
CA GLY A 103 4.44 9.95 -11.87
C GLY A 103 4.39 9.74 -10.35
N ASP A 104 3.35 9.09 -9.82
CA ASP A 104 3.27 8.77 -8.38
C ASP A 104 4.15 7.56 -8.02
N GLN A 105 5.34 7.86 -7.50
CA GLN A 105 6.30 6.85 -7.06
C GLN A 105 5.76 5.96 -5.92
N MET A 106 4.88 6.46 -5.05
CA MET A 106 4.27 5.65 -3.99
C MET A 106 3.26 4.65 -4.57
N ALA A 107 2.51 5.06 -5.58
CA ALA A 107 1.61 4.16 -6.30
C ALA A 107 2.39 3.06 -7.03
N LEU A 108 3.59 3.36 -7.53
CA LEU A 108 4.49 2.39 -8.16
C LEU A 108 5.01 1.33 -7.16
N GLU A 109 5.45 1.75 -5.98
CA GLU A 109 5.90 0.84 -4.91
C GLU A 109 4.75 -0.01 -4.37
N ALA A 110 3.57 0.58 -4.18
CA ALA A 110 2.36 -0.13 -3.76
C ALA A 110 1.96 -1.20 -4.79
N THR A 111 1.98 -0.85 -6.09
CA THR A 111 1.68 -1.78 -7.19
C THR A 111 2.71 -2.92 -7.25
N GLY A 112 4.00 -2.60 -7.17
CA GLY A 112 5.09 -3.59 -7.16
C GLY A 112 4.99 -4.55 -5.97
N GLY A 113 4.70 -4.03 -4.78
CA GLY A 113 4.53 -4.82 -3.56
C GLY A 113 3.29 -5.74 -3.59
N MET A 114 2.16 -5.24 -4.10
CA MET A 114 0.94 -6.05 -4.27
C MET A 114 1.18 -7.20 -5.24
N ILE A 115 1.80 -6.92 -6.38
CA ILE A 115 2.13 -7.91 -7.39
C ILE A 115 3.12 -8.95 -6.85
N ALA A 116 4.18 -8.51 -6.17
CA ALA A 116 5.15 -9.41 -5.55
C ALA A 116 4.49 -10.33 -4.51
N SER A 117 3.50 -9.83 -3.75
CA SER A 117 2.78 -10.64 -2.77
C SER A 117 1.96 -11.78 -3.38
N ILE A 118 1.48 -11.61 -4.61
CA ILE A 118 0.74 -12.64 -5.36
C ILE A 118 1.68 -13.68 -5.96
N LEU A 119 2.89 -13.25 -6.30
CA LEU A 119 3.91 -14.06 -6.97
C LEU A 119 4.64 -15.05 -6.05
N LEU A 120 4.54 -14.89 -4.73
CA LEU A 120 5.24 -15.75 -3.78
C LEU A 120 4.39 -16.99 -3.43
N PRO A 121 4.82 -18.21 -3.82
CA PRO A 121 4.08 -19.43 -3.50
C PRO A 121 4.02 -19.64 -1.98
N GLY A 122 2.80 -19.89 -1.46
CA GLY A 122 2.57 -20.18 -0.04
C GLY A 122 2.27 -18.97 0.85
N LYS A 123 2.37 -17.73 0.35
CA LYS A 123 1.82 -16.57 1.06
C LYS A 123 0.33 -16.43 0.71
N LYS A 124 -0.51 -16.44 1.75
CA LYS A 124 -1.95 -16.15 1.63
C LYS A 124 -2.09 -14.81 0.92
N ILE A 125 -3.02 -14.70 -0.04
CA ILE A 125 -3.46 -13.42 -0.61
C ILE A 125 -3.68 -12.49 0.59
N PRO A 126 -2.88 -11.42 0.75
CA PRO A 126 -3.13 -10.49 1.83
C PRO A 126 -4.55 -9.97 1.64
N HIS A 127 -5.35 -9.97 2.71
CA HIS A 127 -6.58 -9.18 2.74
C HIS A 127 -6.20 -7.79 2.25
N VAL A 128 -6.82 -7.40 1.13
CA VAL A 128 -6.50 -6.22 0.31
C VAL A 128 -5.96 -5.08 1.16
N VAL A 129 -4.66 -4.82 0.99
CA VAL A 129 -4.10 -3.53 1.35
C VAL A 129 -4.68 -2.55 0.33
N LYS A 130 -5.81 -1.90 0.66
CA LYS A 130 -6.34 -0.82 -0.17
C LYS A 130 -5.23 0.23 -0.29
N ALA A 131 -4.86 0.60 -1.52
CA ALA A 131 -4.05 1.80 -1.72
C ALA A 131 -4.78 2.96 -1.03
N VAL A 132 -4.07 3.68 -0.15
CA VAL A 132 -4.64 4.82 0.56
C VAL A 132 -4.99 5.89 -0.48
N ASP A 133 -6.26 6.26 -0.57
CA ASP A 133 -6.69 7.34 -1.46
C ASP A 133 -6.35 8.69 -0.83
N LEU A 134 -5.29 9.31 -1.34
CA LEU A 134 -4.77 10.59 -0.86
C LEU A 134 -5.71 11.77 -1.14
N ASN A 135 -6.72 11.62 -1.99
CA ASN A 135 -7.63 12.69 -2.39
C ASN A 135 -8.88 12.79 -1.51
N ILE A 136 -9.07 11.87 -0.55
CA ILE A 136 -10.19 11.95 0.40
C ILE A 136 -10.03 13.20 1.26
N LYS A 137 -11.10 14.00 1.35
CA LYS A 137 -11.14 15.18 2.20
C LYS A 137 -11.35 14.79 3.66
N ILE A 138 -10.54 15.35 4.54
CA ILE A 138 -10.70 15.23 5.99
C ILE A 138 -11.65 16.32 6.51
N ALA A 139 -11.95 16.31 7.82
CA ALA A 139 -12.91 17.24 8.44
C ALA A 139 -12.61 18.74 8.19
N THR A 140 -11.34 19.10 7.95
CA THR A 140 -10.91 20.47 7.63
C THR A 140 -11.11 20.86 6.16
N GLY A 141 -11.59 19.94 5.32
CA GLY A 141 -11.86 20.16 3.89
C GLY A 141 -10.66 20.00 2.96
N THR A 142 -9.44 19.88 3.50
CA THR A 142 -8.23 19.52 2.73
C THR A 142 -8.15 18.02 2.47
N THR A 143 -7.37 17.60 1.49
CA THR A 143 -7.15 16.16 1.24
C THR A 143 -6.16 15.57 2.24
N VAL A 144 -6.34 14.30 2.59
CA VAL A 144 -5.48 13.62 3.58
C VAL A 144 -4.02 13.57 3.13
N GLY A 145 -3.75 13.36 1.84
CA GLY A 145 -2.39 13.38 1.32
C GLY A 145 -1.75 14.76 1.34
N PHE A 146 -2.51 15.82 1.07
CA PHE A 146 -2.00 17.19 1.20
C PHE A 146 -1.66 17.50 2.66
N PHE A 147 -2.52 17.09 3.59
CA PHE A 147 -2.28 17.26 5.03
C PHE A 147 -0.99 16.57 5.47
N GLU A 148 -0.83 15.27 5.23
CA GLU A 148 0.36 14.52 5.63
C GLU A 148 1.64 15.07 4.98
N LYS A 149 1.58 15.42 3.69
CA LYS A 149 2.71 16.03 2.98
C LYS A 149 3.09 17.38 3.59
N ASN A 150 2.13 18.20 3.98
CA ASN A 150 2.39 19.49 4.62
C ASN A 150 3.06 19.33 5.99
N LEU A 151 2.67 18.32 6.78
CA LEU A 151 3.29 18.04 8.07
C LEU A 151 4.80 17.78 7.97
N ALA A 152 5.28 17.19 6.88
CA ALA A 152 6.70 16.91 6.67
C ALA A 152 7.55 18.19 6.56
N PHE A 153 6.97 19.30 6.09
CA PHE A 153 7.66 20.59 5.96
C PHE A 153 7.62 21.44 7.24
N LEU A 154 6.79 21.09 8.20
CA LEU A 154 6.68 21.79 9.48
C LEU A 154 7.78 21.34 10.45
N SER A 155 8.21 22.26 11.32
CA SER A 155 9.05 21.90 12.45
C SER A 155 8.31 20.94 13.40
N PRO A 156 9.00 20.15 14.24
CA PRO A 156 8.33 19.20 15.13
C PRO A 156 7.26 19.83 16.02
N ARG A 157 7.47 21.06 16.50
CA ARG A 157 6.50 21.77 17.35
C ARG A 157 5.26 22.20 16.56
N GLU A 158 5.45 22.73 15.36
CA GLU A 158 4.35 23.14 14.47
C GLU A 158 3.54 21.93 14.01
N ARG A 159 4.22 20.82 13.72
CA ARG A 159 3.57 19.55 13.37
C ARG A 159 2.64 19.07 14.47
N VAL A 160 3.15 19.00 15.70
CA VAL A 160 2.35 18.60 16.87
C VAL A 160 1.17 19.54 17.08
N ALA A 161 1.37 20.86 16.92
CA ALA A 161 0.30 21.85 17.05
C ALA A 161 -0.80 21.64 16.00
N MET A 162 -0.43 21.54 14.72
CA MET A 162 -1.37 21.33 13.61
C MET A 162 -2.15 20.02 13.77
N VAL A 163 -1.47 18.95 14.19
CA VAL A 163 -2.11 17.65 14.42
C VAL A 163 -3.09 17.72 15.60
N LYS A 164 -2.71 18.35 16.71
CA LYS A 164 -3.59 18.51 17.89
C LYS A 164 -4.79 19.42 17.64
N GLU A 165 -4.67 20.36 16.71
CA GLU A 165 -5.79 21.20 16.26
C GLU A 165 -6.76 20.42 15.36
N THR A 166 -6.22 19.56 14.48
CA THR A 166 -7.00 18.84 13.46
C THR A 166 -7.67 17.56 14.00
N ALA A 167 -6.95 16.78 14.82
CA ALA A 167 -7.40 15.47 15.28
C ALA A 167 -8.76 15.48 16.00
N PRO A 168 -9.10 16.47 16.87
CA PRO A 168 -10.42 16.54 17.49
C PRO A 168 -11.57 16.69 16.48
N GLN A 169 -11.34 17.43 15.39
CA GLN A 169 -12.35 17.63 14.34
C GLN A 169 -12.57 16.33 13.56
N VAL A 170 -11.49 15.65 13.21
CA VAL A 170 -11.53 14.34 12.54
C VAL A 170 -12.21 13.30 13.42
N ALA A 171 -11.85 13.24 14.70
CA ALA A 171 -12.47 12.34 15.67
C ALA A 171 -13.98 12.61 15.77
N ALA A 172 -14.39 13.87 15.93
CA ALA A 172 -15.79 14.24 16.00
C ALA A 172 -16.56 13.88 14.72
N ALA A 173 -15.99 14.15 13.54
CA ALA A 173 -16.61 13.81 12.25
C ALA A 173 -16.82 12.30 12.06
N ASN A 174 -16.00 11.47 12.71
CA ASN A 174 -16.10 10.01 12.69
C ASN A 174 -16.85 9.44 13.91
N GLY A 175 -17.52 10.29 14.70
CA GLY A 175 -18.28 9.87 15.89
C GLY A 175 -17.41 9.33 17.03
N MET A 176 -16.12 9.62 17.01
CA MET A 176 -15.17 9.18 18.03
C MET A 176 -15.19 10.14 19.22
N VAL A 177 -15.12 9.60 20.43
CA VAL A 177 -15.19 10.38 21.68
C VAL A 177 -13.87 10.29 22.44
N LYS A 178 -13.31 11.43 22.84
CA LYS A 178 -12.05 11.46 23.61
C LYS A 178 -12.23 10.82 24.99
N ASP A 179 -11.35 9.89 25.33
CA ASP A 179 -11.29 9.28 26.65
C ASP A 179 -10.21 9.95 27.50
N ASN A 180 -10.63 10.79 28.43
CA ASN A 180 -9.71 11.54 29.30
C ASN A 180 -8.92 10.65 30.27
N LYS A 181 -9.45 9.48 30.66
CA LYS A 181 -8.76 8.57 31.57
C LYS A 181 -7.63 7.86 30.84
N LEU A 182 -7.92 7.25 29.70
CA LEU A 182 -6.93 6.59 28.84
C LEU A 182 -5.90 7.58 28.30
N THR A 183 -6.33 8.81 28.00
CA THR A 183 -5.43 9.87 27.55
C THR A 183 -4.36 10.17 28.60
N LYS A 184 -4.78 10.37 29.86
CA LYS A 184 -3.86 10.60 30.98
C LYS A 184 -2.96 9.40 31.24
N LEU A 185 -3.52 8.19 31.18
CA LEU A 185 -2.77 6.95 31.44
C LEU A 185 -1.65 6.69 30.43
N ASN A 186 -1.87 7.05 29.17
CA ASN A 186 -0.94 6.78 28.08
C ASN A 186 -0.10 8.00 27.65
N ASN A 187 -0.36 9.17 28.25
CA ASN A 187 0.26 10.45 27.86
C ASN A 187 0.14 10.73 26.35
N ARG A 188 -0.97 10.29 25.74
CA ARG A 188 -1.32 10.45 24.33
C ARG A 188 -2.81 10.68 24.26
N ASP A 189 -3.29 11.51 23.35
CA ASP A 189 -4.74 11.66 23.18
C ASP A 189 -5.33 10.34 22.67
N VAL A 190 -6.30 9.78 23.41
CA VAL A 190 -6.95 8.51 23.07
C VAL A 190 -8.45 8.76 22.86
N TYR A 191 -8.97 8.22 21.77
CA TYR A 191 -10.37 8.31 21.39
C TYR A 191 -11.00 6.91 21.33
N ARG A 192 -12.28 6.81 21.67
CA ARG A 192 -13.09 5.61 21.50
C ARG A 192 -13.85 5.71 20.18
N GLY A 193 -13.68 4.74 19.30
CA GLY A 193 -14.45 4.63 18.07
C GLY A 193 -15.78 3.91 18.27
N LEU A 194 -16.67 4.07 17.30
CA LEU A 194 -17.97 3.41 17.24
C LEU A 194 -17.85 1.89 16.99
N ASP A 195 -16.74 1.45 16.43
CA ASP A 195 -16.40 0.06 16.16
C ASP A 195 -15.89 -0.71 17.39
N GLY A 196 -15.83 -0.04 18.56
CA GLY A 196 -15.32 -0.60 19.80
C GLY A 196 -13.80 -0.59 19.92
N ASN A 197 -13.08 -0.07 18.93
CA ASN A 197 -11.63 0.13 18.99
C ASN A 197 -11.26 1.45 19.67
N LEU A 198 -10.00 1.54 20.07
CA LEU A 198 -9.35 2.73 20.60
C LEU A 198 -8.42 3.30 19.53
N TYR A 199 -8.29 4.61 19.52
CA TYR A 199 -7.48 5.33 18.54
C TYR A 199 -6.56 6.28 19.30
N ALA A 200 -5.26 5.97 19.31
CA ALA A 200 -4.26 6.82 19.95
C ALA A 200 -3.71 7.80 18.92
N LEU A 201 -3.71 9.09 19.23
CA LEU A 201 -3.15 10.10 18.34
C LEU A 201 -1.63 9.93 18.21
N ASP A 202 -1.15 9.81 16.98
CA ASP A 202 0.24 10.01 16.62
C ASP A 202 0.42 11.43 16.08
N THR A 203 1.00 12.28 16.92
CA THR A 203 1.25 13.69 16.60
C THR A 203 2.42 13.91 15.66
N GLN A 204 3.25 12.89 15.41
CA GLN A 204 4.41 12.99 14.51
C GLN A 204 4.07 12.73 13.06
N HIS A 205 3.11 11.85 12.78
CA HIS A 205 2.69 11.52 11.42
C HIS A 205 1.31 12.08 11.08
N GLY A 206 0.54 12.56 12.07
CA GLY A 206 -0.83 13.04 11.83
C GLY A 206 -1.79 11.89 11.55
N ARG A 207 -1.65 10.81 12.32
CA ARG A 207 -2.39 9.54 12.17
C ARG A 207 -2.95 9.09 13.51
N PHE A 208 -3.80 8.07 13.48
CA PHE A 208 -4.20 7.35 14.68
C PHE A 208 -3.61 5.94 14.67
N GLU A 209 -3.04 5.53 15.79
CA GLU A 209 -2.80 4.12 16.09
C GLU A 209 -4.14 3.47 16.40
N ALA A 210 -4.62 2.57 15.55
CA ALA A 210 -5.80 1.77 15.84
C ALA A 210 -5.42 0.64 16.79
N VAL A 211 -6.22 0.45 17.83
CA VAL A 211 -5.92 -0.46 18.93
C VAL A 211 -7.20 -1.16 19.35
N THR A 212 -7.14 -2.44 19.67
CA THR A 212 -8.28 -3.17 20.23
C THR A 212 -8.76 -2.53 21.54
N SER A 213 -9.99 -2.83 21.96
CA SER A 213 -10.51 -2.45 23.29
C SER A 213 -9.65 -2.93 24.47
N LYS A 214 -8.78 -3.93 24.24
CA LYS A 214 -7.84 -4.50 25.22
C LYS A 214 -6.44 -3.86 25.18
N GLY A 215 -6.20 -2.90 24.30
CA GLY A 215 -4.92 -2.21 24.20
C GLY A 215 -3.93 -2.78 23.20
N LYS A 216 -4.25 -3.87 22.49
CA LYS A 216 -3.37 -4.44 21.46
C LYS A 216 -3.41 -3.65 20.15
N HIS A 217 -2.25 -3.29 19.62
CA HIS A 217 -2.08 -2.54 18.39
C HIS A 217 -2.59 -3.29 17.14
N LEU A 218 -3.25 -2.56 16.24
CA LEU A 218 -3.87 -3.06 15.00
C LEU A 218 -3.30 -2.39 13.74
N GLY A 219 -2.33 -1.49 13.88
CA GLY A 219 -1.79 -0.67 12.80
C GLY A 219 -2.33 0.76 12.83
N GLU A 220 -1.82 1.58 11.92
CA GLU A 220 -2.17 2.99 11.80
C GLU A 220 -3.37 3.18 10.85
N VAL A 221 -4.13 4.25 11.10
CA VAL A 221 -5.09 4.83 10.15
C VAL A 221 -4.79 6.31 9.95
N ASP A 222 -4.97 6.81 8.74
CA ASP A 222 -4.88 8.25 8.47
C ASP A 222 -6.11 9.02 8.98
N PHE A 223 -6.13 10.33 8.76
CA PHE A 223 -7.25 11.20 9.14
C PHE A 223 -8.49 11.07 8.26
N SER A 224 -8.44 10.25 7.21
CA SER A 224 -9.62 9.78 6.48
C SER A 224 -10.07 8.38 6.92
N MET A 225 -9.49 7.86 8.02
CA MET A 225 -9.74 6.54 8.61
C MET A 225 -9.36 5.37 7.69
N GLN A 226 -8.51 5.61 6.68
CA GLN A 226 -7.97 4.56 5.84
C GLN A 226 -6.82 3.87 6.56
N LYS A 227 -6.80 2.53 6.53
CA LYS A 227 -5.71 1.75 7.12
C LYS A 227 -4.42 1.95 6.35
N ILE A 228 -3.35 2.28 7.07
CA ILE A 228 -2.02 2.37 6.49
C ILE A 228 -1.41 0.96 6.41
N PRO A 229 -0.94 0.54 5.22
CA PRO A 229 -0.32 -0.75 5.03
C PRO A 229 0.90 -1.00 5.92
N ASN A 230 1.10 -2.24 6.38
CA ASN A 230 2.34 -2.70 7.02
C ASN A 230 2.78 -1.94 8.29
N THR A 231 1.86 -1.25 8.96
CA THR A 231 2.14 -0.50 10.21
C THR A 231 1.88 -1.29 11.48
N ILE A 232 1.42 -2.54 11.39
CA ILE A 232 1.16 -3.37 12.56
C ILE A 232 2.47 -3.70 13.27
N ASP A 233 2.71 -3.02 14.39
CA ASP A 233 3.76 -3.38 15.33
C ASP A 233 3.48 -4.75 15.97
N LYS A 234 4.42 -5.70 15.79
CA LYS A 234 4.38 -7.03 16.40
C LYS A 234 5.14 -7.11 17.72
N SER A 235 5.92 -6.08 18.07
CA SER A 235 6.70 -6.00 19.30
C SER A 235 5.88 -5.60 20.53
N GLY A 236 4.73 -4.95 20.31
CA GLY A 236 3.84 -4.46 21.36
C GLY A 236 4.26 -3.11 21.94
N GLY A 237 5.27 -2.45 21.37
CA GLY A 237 5.70 -1.11 21.79
C GLY A 237 4.62 -0.04 21.58
N HIS A 238 3.69 -0.28 20.65
CA HIS A 238 2.55 0.61 20.39
C HIS A 238 1.24 0.17 21.05
N ASP A 239 1.28 -0.82 21.95
CA ASP A 239 0.09 -1.20 22.72
C ASP A 239 -0.30 -0.10 23.73
N LEU A 240 -1.61 0.11 23.91
CA LEU A 240 -2.14 1.03 24.92
C LEU A 240 -2.36 0.33 26.25
N LYS A 241 -2.04 1.02 27.33
CA LYS A 241 -2.47 0.66 28.68
C LYS A 241 -3.96 0.98 28.81
N VAL A 242 -4.76 -0.03 29.11
CA VAL A 242 -6.22 0.10 29.25
C VAL A 242 -6.74 -0.09 30.68
N LYS A 243 -5.85 -0.35 31.64
CA LYS A 243 -6.15 -0.52 33.06
C LYS A 243 -5.15 0.21 33.92
#